data_AF-A0A1B8UJ28-F1
#
_entry.id   AF-A0A1B8UJ28-F1
#
_cell.length_a   1.000
_cell.length_b   1.000
_cell.length_c   1.000
_cell.angle_alpha   90.00
_cell.angle_beta   90.00
_cell.angle_gamma   90.00
#
_symmetry.space_group_name_H-M   'P 1'
#
loop_
_entity.id
_entity.type
_entity.pdbx_description
1 polymer ?
#
loop_
_entity_poly.entity_id
_entity_poly.type
_entity_poly.pdbx_seq_one_letter_code
_entity_poly.pdbx_strand_id
1 'polypeptide(L)'
;MNLVDLEKIFNEAYLFEDVKKESIKTLEELILNSESNYLKEEEEKLPNNMKLKDFIIRYKCTEIFINNHDRIYPFFRVCLELLHPKTQIQQYYFDIEYTIDGEYSDEYFGMY
;
A
#
# COMPACT_ATOMS: atom_id res chain seq x y z
N MET A 1 -14.14 18.40 19.43
CA MET A 1 -13.75 17.19 18.70
C MET A 1 -12.24 17.16 18.65
N ASN A 2 -11.60 16.14 19.21
CA ASN A 2 -10.14 16.01 19.16
C ASN A 2 -9.73 15.25 17.88
N LEU A 3 -8.42 15.18 17.61
CA LEU A 3 -7.92 14.52 16.40
C LEU A 3 -8.22 13.01 16.35
N VAL A 4 -8.27 12.35 17.50
CA VAL A 4 -8.60 10.92 17.61
C VAL A 4 -10.07 10.67 17.26
N ASP A 5 -10.97 11.54 17.71
CA ASP A 5 -12.39 11.46 17.37
C ASP A 5 -12.60 11.65 15.86
N LEU A 6 -11.86 12.60 15.27
CA LEU A 6 -11.87 12.84 13.83
C LEU A 6 -11.41 11.61 13.05
N GLU A 7 -10.23 11.07 13.39
CA GLU A 7 -9.68 9.86 12.78
C GLU A 7 -10.68 8.70 12.84
N LYS A 8 -11.31 8.49 14.00
CA LYS A 8 -12.32 7.44 14.17
C LYS A 8 -13.51 7.63 13.23
N ILE A 9 -14.06 8.84 13.14
CA ILE A 9 -15.19 9.15 12.25
C ILE A 9 -14.81 8.89 10.80
N PHE A 10 -13.62 9.30 10.37
CA PHE A 10 -13.13 9.04 9.01
C PHE A 10 -12.96 7.54 8.74
N ASN A 11 -12.32 6.80 9.66
CA ASN A 11 -12.13 5.35 9.53
C ASN A 11 -13.46 4.60 9.43
N GLU A 12 -14.47 5.00 10.20
CA GLU A 12 -15.80 4.40 10.16
C GLU A 12 -16.57 4.78 8.89
N ALA A 13 -16.52 6.06 8.47
CA ALA A 13 -17.27 6.55 7.32
C ALA A 13 -16.78 5.96 5.98
N TYR A 14 -15.47 5.77 5.84
CA TYR A 14 -14.84 5.30 4.61
C TYR A 14 -14.39 3.83 4.68
N LEU A 15 -14.74 3.12 5.77
CA LEU A 15 -14.38 1.72 5.99
C LEU A 15 -12.87 1.45 5.77
N PHE A 16 -12.01 2.37 6.23
CA PHE A 16 -10.57 2.32 5.92
C PHE A 16 -9.89 1.04 6.43
N GLU A 17 -10.40 0.40 7.48
CA GLU A 17 -9.90 -0.90 7.91
C GLU A 17 -10.18 -2.02 6.89
N ASP A 18 -11.29 -1.97 6.17
CA ASP A 18 -11.58 -2.95 5.12
C ASP A 18 -10.75 -2.65 3.87
N VAL A 19 -10.64 -1.39 3.48
CA VAL A 19 -9.73 -0.97 2.39
C VAL A 19 -8.30 -1.43 2.69
N LYS A 20 -7.78 -1.17 3.90
CA LYS A 20 -6.44 -1.60 4.33
C LYS A 20 -6.25 -3.11 4.21
N LYS A 21 -7.23 -3.92 4.64
CA LYS A 21 -7.15 -5.39 4.51
C LYS A 21 -7.11 -5.81 3.05
N GLU A 22 -7.98 -5.24 2.22
CA GLU A 22 -8.01 -5.53 0.79
C GLU A 22 -6.69 -5.11 0.12
N SER A 23 -6.15 -3.93 0.45
CA SER A 23 -4.86 -3.47 -0.07
C SER A 23 -3.71 -4.42 0.29
N ILE A 24 -3.66 -4.89 1.54
CA ILE A 24 -2.64 -5.87 1.98
C ILE A 24 -2.80 -7.16 1.18
N LYS A 25 -4.03 -7.65 1.04
CA LYS A 25 -4.32 -8.87 0.28
C LYS A 25 -3.95 -8.74 -1.20
N THR A 26 -4.24 -7.60 -1.83
CA THR A 26 -3.83 -7.30 -3.21
C THR A 26 -2.31 -7.41 -3.35
N LEU A 27 -1.55 -6.81 -2.44
CA LEU A 27 -0.09 -6.91 -2.45
C LEU A 27 0.39 -8.35 -2.22
N GLU A 28 -0.21 -9.09 -1.29
CA GLU A 28 0.11 -10.51 -1.06
C GLU A 28 -0.11 -11.34 -2.33
N GLU A 29 -1.23 -11.14 -3.03
CA GLU A 29 -1.53 -11.82 -4.29
C GLU A 29 -0.56 -11.43 -5.41
N LEU A 30 -0.17 -10.15 -5.51
CA LEU A 30 0.84 -9.68 -6.46
C LEU A 30 2.21 -10.31 -6.18
N ILE A 31 2.64 -10.36 -4.92
CA ILE A 31 3.91 -10.94 -4.52
C ILE A 31 3.93 -12.46 -4.77
N LEU A 32 2.83 -13.16 -4.47
CA LEU A 32 2.72 -14.60 -4.73
C LEU A 32 2.84 -14.93 -6.22
N ASN A 33 2.41 -14.02 -7.08
CA ASN A 33 2.47 -14.14 -8.54
C ASN A 33 3.60 -13.29 -9.16
N SER A 34 4.63 -12.91 -8.40
CA SER A 34 5.68 -11.99 -8.86
C SER A 34 6.41 -12.47 -10.12
N GLU A 35 6.53 -13.78 -10.31
CA GLU A 35 7.19 -14.39 -11.47
C GLU A 35 6.42 -14.18 -12.80
N SER A 36 5.15 -13.76 -12.75
CA SER A 36 4.27 -13.61 -13.91
C SER A 36 3.63 -12.22 -14.06
N ASN A 37 4.01 -11.26 -13.21
CA ASN A 37 3.53 -9.87 -13.27
C ASN A 37 4.70 -8.87 -13.38
N TYR A 38 4.39 -7.58 -13.22
CA TYR A 38 5.37 -6.50 -13.35
C TYR A 38 6.45 -6.50 -12.24
N LEU A 39 6.24 -7.22 -11.13
CA LEU A 39 7.22 -7.35 -10.05
C LEU A 39 8.35 -8.32 -10.39
N LYS A 40 8.26 -9.06 -11.50
CA LYS A 40 9.28 -10.02 -11.92
C LYS A 40 10.68 -9.41 -11.96
N GLU A 41 10.80 -8.20 -12.48
CA GLU A 41 12.10 -7.50 -12.57
C GLU A 41 12.68 -7.18 -11.19
N GLU A 42 11.83 -6.91 -10.20
CA GLU A 42 12.26 -6.63 -8.83
C GLU A 42 12.62 -7.93 -8.09
N GLU A 43 11.86 -9.00 -8.31
CA GLU A 43 12.17 -10.35 -7.81
C GLU A 43 13.53 -10.84 -8.33
N GLU A 44 13.84 -10.62 -9.61
CA GLU A 44 15.12 -11.03 -10.23
C GLU A 44 16.33 -10.23 -9.75
N LYS A 45 16.14 -9.02 -9.19
CA LYS A 45 17.21 -8.21 -8.59
C LYS A 45 17.57 -8.67 -7.18
N LEU A 46 16.73 -9.45 -6.53
CA LEU A 46 16.98 -9.94 -5.18
C LEU A 46 18.15 -10.95 -5.17
N PRO A 47 18.88 -11.07 -4.04
CA PRO A 47 19.86 -12.14 -3.86
C PRO A 47 19.21 -13.52 -4.05
N ASN A 48 19.94 -14.49 -4.62
CA ASN A 48 19.46 -15.84 -4.95
C ASN A 48 18.75 -16.61 -3.82
N ASN A 49 18.93 -16.20 -2.56
CA ASN A 49 18.34 -16.81 -1.37
C ASN A 49 17.15 -16.01 -0.79
N MET A 50 16.63 -15.05 -1.54
CA MET A 50 15.56 -14.15 -1.10
C MET A 50 14.51 -13.98 -2.20
N LYS A 51 13.25 -13.98 -1.80
CA LYS A 51 12.10 -13.72 -2.66
C LYS A 51 11.27 -12.57 -2.10
N LEU A 52 10.44 -11.89 -2.92
CA LEU A 52 9.58 -10.80 -2.41
C LEU A 52 8.62 -11.31 -1.33
N LYS A 53 8.16 -12.56 -1.44
CA LYS A 53 7.31 -13.20 -0.43
C LYS A 53 7.95 -13.38 0.95
N ASP A 54 9.27 -13.25 1.03
CA ASP A 54 9.99 -13.35 2.31
C ASP A 54 10.00 -12.00 3.06
N PHE A 55 9.58 -10.91 2.42
CA PHE A 55 9.47 -9.60 3.05
C PHE A 55 8.23 -9.51 3.95
N ILE A 56 8.33 -8.68 4.99
CA ILE A 56 7.22 -8.40 5.89
C ILE A 56 6.42 -7.23 5.32
N ILE A 57 5.16 -7.45 4.98
CA ILE A 57 4.23 -6.39 4.60
C ILE A 57 3.80 -5.64 5.86
N ARG A 58 3.98 -4.32 5.87
CA ARG A 58 3.53 -3.43 6.95
C ARG A 58 2.65 -2.33 6.38
N TYR A 59 1.48 -2.14 6.97
CA TYR A 59 0.71 -0.92 6.77
C TYR A 59 1.42 0.26 7.44
N LYS A 60 1.68 1.32 6.68
CA LYS A 60 2.29 2.55 7.18
C LYS A 60 1.23 3.55 7.62
N CYS A 61 0.42 3.99 6.66
CA CYS A 61 -0.64 4.98 6.86
C CYS A 61 -1.57 4.99 5.65
N THR A 62 -2.67 5.74 5.80
CA THR A 62 -3.54 6.14 4.70
C THR A 62 -3.39 7.64 4.55
N GLU A 63 -2.90 8.08 3.40
CA GLU A 63 -2.79 9.50 3.07
C GLU A 63 -4.09 9.96 2.41
N ILE A 64 -4.59 11.12 2.84
CA ILE A 64 -5.78 11.73 2.25
C ILE A 64 -5.33 12.98 1.51
N PHE A 65 -5.64 13.04 0.21
CA PHE A 65 -5.27 14.15 -0.65
C PHE A 65 -6.51 15.00 -0.91
N ILE A 66 -6.49 16.22 -0.37
CA ILE A 66 -7.56 17.21 -0.54
C ILE A 66 -6.99 18.38 -1.32
N ASN A 67 -7.70 18.82 -2.37
CA ASN A 67 -7.27 19.90 -3.27
C ASN A 67 -5.89 19.65 -3.93
N ASN A 68 -5.66 18.42 -4.37
CA ASN A 68 -4.45 18.11 -5.13
C ASN A 68 -4.51 18.80 -6.50
N HIS A 69 -3.45 19.51 -6.89
CA HIS A 69 -3.39 20.19 -8.19
C HIS A 69 -3.52 19.26 -9.41
N ASP A 70 -3.18 17.98 -9.25
CA ASP A 70 -3.20 16.98 -10.32
C ASP A 70 -4.59 16.33 -10.49
N ARG A 71 -5.50 16.48 -9.51
CA ARG A 71 -6.81 15.81 -9.52
C ARG A 71 -7.93 16.74 -9.07
N ILE A 72 -9.04 16.71 -9.81
CA ILE A 72 -10.23 17.54 -9.52
C ILE A 72 -10.92 17.10 -8.22
N TYR A 73 -10.96 15.80 -7.95
CA TYR A 73 -11.63 15.22 -6.79
C TYR A 73 -10.62 14.75 -5.73
N PRO A 74 -10.96 14.84 -4.44
CA PRO A 74 -10.19 14.21 -3.38
C PRO A 74 -10.04 12.70 -3.62
N PHE A 75 -8.97 12.15 -3.07
CA PHE A 75 -8.66 10.73 -3.15
C PHE A 75 -7.84 10.35 -1.93
N PHE A 76 -7.69 9.05 -1.69
CA PHE A 76 -6.83 8.56 -0.63
C PHE A 76 -5.92 7.46 -1.14
N ARG A 77 -4.80 7.30 -0.45
CA ARG A 77 -3.76 6.34 -0.79
C ARG A 77 -3.43 5.50 0.42
N VAL A 78 -3.52 4.18 0.27
CA VAL A 78 -3.05 3.23 1.28
C VAL A 78 -1.58 2.96 1.02
N CYS A 79 -0.72 3.33 1.97
CA CYS A 79 0.72 3.15 1.88
C CYS A 79 1.15 1.91 2.64
N LEU A 80 1.70 0.94 1.91
CA LEU A 80 2.29 -0.29 2.44
C LEU A 80 3.81 -0.27 2.25
N GLU A 81 4.50 -0.97 3.13
CA GLU A 81 5.95 -1.09 3.14
C GLU A 81 6.33 -2.56 3.14
N LEU A 82 7.34 -2.92 2.37
CA LEU A 82 7.96 -4.25 2.43
C LEU A 82 9.28 -4.12 3.19
N LEU A 83 9.31 -4.75 4.36
CA LEU A 83 10.46 -4.70 5.27
C LEU A 83 11.31 -5.96 5.10
N HIS A 84 12.63 -5.78 5.11
CA HIS A 84 13.55 -6.91 5.08
C HIS A 84 13.36 -7.80 6.33
N PRO A 85 13.17 -9.13 6.19
CA PRO A 85 12.72 -10.00 7.27
C PRO A 85 13.64 -10.05 8.49
N LYS A 86 14.94 -9.81 8.31
CA LYS A 86 15.92 -9.85 9.42
C LYS A 86 16.13 -8.49 10.10
N THR A 87 16.10 -7.41 9.32
CA THR A 87 16.51 -6.08 9.79
C THR A 87 15.30 -5.18 10.05
N GLN A 88 14.13 -5.54 9.50
CA GLN A 88 12.89 -4.75 9.52
C GLN A 88 13.03 -3.35 8.92
N ILE A 89 14.12 -3.11 8.17
CA ILE A 89 14.33 -1.89 7.41
C ILE A 89 13.49 -1.98 6.14
N GLN A 90 12.77 -0.90 5.81
CA GLN A 90 12.01 -0.79 4.57
C GLN A 90 12.95 -0.89 3.38
N GLN A 91 12.57 -1.71 2.39
CA GLN A 91 13.30 -1.83 1.12
C GLN A 91 12.43 -1.44 -0.07
N TYR A 92 11.13 -1.71 0.02
CA TYR A 92 10.17 -1.33 -1.00
C TYR A 92 8.96 -0.66 -0.38
N TYR A 93 8.24 0.09 -1.21
CA TYR A 93 6.91 0.61 -0.92
C TYR A 93 5.92 0.07 -1.94
N PHE A 94 4.67 -0.04 -1.50
CA PHE A 94 3.54 -0.30 -2.36
C PHE A 94 2.38 0.60 -1.96
N ASP A 95 2.01 1.50 -2.86
CA ASP A 95 0.97 2.50 -2.65
C ASP A 95 -0.22 2.17 -3.53
N ILE A 96 -1.43 2.13 -2.95
CA ILE A 96 -2.66 1.93 -3.71
C ILE A 96 -3.53 3.16 -3.56
N GLU A 97 -3.93 3.74 -4.69
CA GLU A 97 -4.84 4.88 -4.72
C GLU A 97 -6.28 4.46 -4.93
N TYR A 98 -7.17 5.11 -4.19
CA TYR A 98 -8.61 4.94 -4.26
C TYR A 98 -9.28 6.30 -4.44
N THR A 99 -10.40 6.33 -5.17
CA THR A 99 -11.26 7.51 -5.28
C THR A 99 -11.89 7.84 -3.92
N ILE A 100 -12.51 9.02 -3.79
CA ILE A 100 -13.23 9.38 -2.56
C ILE A 100 -14.36 8.41 -2.20
N ASP A 101 -14.89 7.67 -3.18
CA ASP A 101 -15.95 6.67 -3.00
C ASP A 101 -15.38 5.28 -2.65
N GLY A 102 -14.05 5.16 -2.51
CA GLY A 102 -13.36 3.92 -2.17
C GLY A 102 -13.13 2.98 -3.35
N GLU A 103 -13.28 3.45 -4.59
CA GLU A 103 -13.02 2.66 -5.78
C GLU A 103 -11.53 2.65 -6.11
N TYR A 104 -10.98 1.50 -6.50
CA TYR A 104 -9.58 1.38 -6.93
C TYR A 104 -9.31 2.33 -8.11
N SER A 105 -8.22 3.11 -8.01
CA SER A 105 -7.79 4.07 -9.04
C SER A 105 -6.48 3.66 -9.69
N ASP A 106 -5.44 3.40 -8.90
CA ASP A 106 -4.08 3.10 -9.41
C ASP A 106 -3.23 2.43 -8.33
N GLU A 107 -2.09 1.86 -8.72
CA GLU A 107 -1.11 1.29 -7.80
C GLU A 107 0.33 1.57 -8.20
N TYR A 108 1.22 1.71 -7.21
CA TYR A 108 2.63 2.02 -7.41
C TYR A 108 3.51 1.12 -6.55
N PHE A 109 4.45 0.43 -7.18
CA PHE A 109 5.51 -0.32 -6.49
C PHE A 109 6.87 0.32 -6.77
N GLY A 110 7.73 0.43 -5.76
CA GLY A 110 9.07 0.96 -5.95
C GLY A 110 10.02 0.67 -4.79
N MET A 111 11.31 0.92 -5.03
CA MET A 111 12.35 0.85 -4.01
C MET A 111 12.33 2.10 -3.12
N TYR A 112 12.64 1.93 -1.83
CA TYR A 112 12.75 3.02 -0.85
C TYR A 112 14.17 3.59 -0.78
#